data_AF-A0A7S4QM51-F1
#
_entry.id   AF-A0A7S4QM51-F1
#
_cell.length_a   1.000
_cell.length_b   1.000
_cell.length_c   1.000
_cell.angle_alpha   90.00
_cell.angle_beta   90.00
_cell.angle_gamma   90.00
#
_symmetry.space_group_name_H-M   'P 1'
#
loop_
_entity.id
_entity.type
_entity.pdbx_description
1 polymer ?
#
loop_
_entity_poly.entity_id
_entity_poly.type
_entity_poly.pdbx_seq_one_letter_code
_entity_poly.pdbx_strand_id
1 'polypeptide(L)'
;MTHVVRGVDRPGALMHKREVVDAVTILETPPMVVVGVVGYVETPRGLRTLTTVFAEHLSDEFKRRCYKNWYRSKRKAYTKYAKKWSEDGGKDIEAQLDRIAKFCTVVRVIAHTQVKKLNLRLKKAHTMEIQVNGGADARAKVDFAKSLFEKEVTVDSVFAKDENIDVIGVTGADA
;
A
#
# COMPACT_ATOMS: atom_id res chain seq x y z
N MET A 1 -0.71 19.83 -14.01
CA MET A 1 0.66 20.01 -14.54
C MET A 1 1.00 21.48 -14.41
N THR A 2 2.21 21.81 -13.99
CA THR A 2 2.70 23.19 -13.86
C THR A 2 4.17 23.23 -14.30
N HIS A 3 4.83 24.37 -14.16
CA HIS A 3 6.27 24.50 -14.30
C HIS A 3 6.88 25.07 -13.01
N VAL A 4 8.15 24.75 -12.77
CA VAL A 4 8.91 25.28 -11.63
C VAL A 4 10.23 25.86 -12.12
N VAL A 5 10.70 26.89 -11.43
CA VAL A 5 12.03 27.46 -11.63
C VAL A 5 12.98 26.82 -10.62
N ARG A 6 14.11 26.28 -11.07
CA ARG A 6 15.18 25.80 -10.18
C ARG A 6 16.56 26.19 -10.69
N GLY A 7 17.50 26.34 -9.76
CA GLY A 7 18.91 26.49 -10.08
C GLY A 7 19.52 25.14 -10.47
N VAL A 8 20.29 25.11 -11.56
CA VAL A 8 20.99 23.89 -12.01
C VAL A 8 22.38 23.83 -11.39
N ASP A 9 22.59 22.85 -10.52
CA ASP A 9 23.91 22.53 -9.98
C ASP A 9 24.47 21.25 -10.61
N ARG A 10 24.89 21.37 -11.88
CA ARG A 10 25.55 20.29 -12.62
C ARG A 10 26.85 20.77 -13.26
N PRO A 11 28.03 20.53 -12.65
CA PRO A 11 29.31 20.93 -13.22
C PRO A 11 29.50 20.38 -14.65
N GLY A 12 29.98 21.23 -15.55
CA GLY A 12 30.19 20.89 -16.97
C GLY A 12 28.96 21.02 -17.87
N ALA A 13 27.77 21.30 -17.33
CA ALA A 13 26.60 21.61 -18.13
C ALA A 13 26.58 23.10 -18.56
N LEU A 14 26.10 23.39 -19.78
CA LEU A 14 25.96 24.76 -20.30
C LEU A 14 25.12 25.67 -19.37
N MET A 15 24.15 25.08 -18.69
CA MET A 15 23.22 25.78 -17.79
C MET A 15 23.66 25.76 -16.31
N HIS A 16 24.89 25.35 -15.99
CA HIS A 16 25.38 25.34 -14.61
C HIS A 16 25.30 26.74 -13.97
N LYS A 17 24.77 26.82 -12.75
CA LYS A 17 24.49 28.07 -11.99
C LYS A 17 23.54 29.05 -12.71
N ARG A 18 22.70 28.55 -13.62
CA ARG A 18 21.59 29.31 -14.21
C ARG A 18 20.25 28.74 -13.74
N GLU A 19 19.23 29.57 -13.79
CA GLU A 19 17.85 29.17 -13.57
C GLU A 19 17.31 28.48 -14.83
N VAL A 20 16.60 27.37 -14.65
CA VAL A 20 15.86 26.67 -15.71
C VAL A 20 14.42 26.48 -15.30
N VAL A 21 13.54 26.44 -16.30
CA VAL A 21 12.12 26.16 -16.13
C VAL A 21 11.86 24.71 -16.54
N ASP A 22 11.48 23.88 -15.58
CA ASP A 22 11.14 22.48 -15.81
C ASP A 22 9.64 22.26 -15.65
N ALA A 23 9.05 21.48 -16.54
CA ALA A 23 7.66 21.05 -16.43
C ALA A 23 7.53 19.97 -15.34
N VAL A 24 6.49 20.09 -14.51
CA VAL A 24 6.23 19.15 -13.41
C VAL A 24 4.76 18.73 -13.34
N THR A 25 4.55 17.49 -12.91
CA THR A 25 3.22 16.94 -12.63
C THR A 25 3.01 16.91 -11.13
N ILE A 26 1.89 17.46 -10.67
CA ILE A 26 1.48 17.42 -9.26
C ILE A 26 0.64 16.16 -9.07
N LEU A 27 1.11 15.27 -8.20
CA LEU A 27 0.39 14.07 -7.78
C LEU A 27 -0.10 14.26 -6.34
N GLU A 28 -1.40 14.20 -6.14
CA GLU A 28 -1.98 14.24 -4.80
C GLU A 28 -1.97 12.83 -4.19
N THR A 29 -1.26 12.67 -3.08
CA THR A 29 -1.02 11.38 -2.43
C THR A 29 -1.64 11.37 -1.02
N PRO A 30 -2.95 11.10 -0.88
CA PRO A 30 -3.56 10.99 0.43
C PRO A 30 -2.95 9.80 1.20
N PRO A 31 -2.86 9.86 2.54
CA PRO A 31 -2.27 8.78 3.32
C PRO A 31 -2.95 7.43 3.06
N MET A 32 -2.15 6.38 2.94
CA MET A 32 -2.66 5.02 2.73
C MET A 32 -2.87 4.31 4.06
N VAL A 33 -3.88 3.45 4.16
CA VAL A 33 -4.13 2.65 5.38
C VAL A 33 -3.71 1.21 5.12
N VAL A 34 -2.90 0.66 6.02
CA VAL A 34 -2.52 -0.76 5.97
C VAL A 34 -3.61 -1.60 6.65
N VAL A 35 -4.13 -2.58 5.92
CA VAL A 35 -5.30 -3.38 6.32
C VAL A 35 -5.01 -4.87 6.42
N GLY A 36 -3.79 -5.30 6.12
CA GLY A 36 -3.39 -6.70 6.23
C GLY A 36 -1.99 -6.97 5.72
N VAL A 37 -1.61 -8.24 5.75
CA VAL A 37 -0.35 -8.76 5.25
C VAL A 37 -0.57 -10.07 4.48
N VAL A 38 0.18 -10.25 3.40
CA VAL A 38 0.21 -11.47 2.58
C VAL A 38 1.62 -12.04 2.63
N GLY A 39 1.70 -13.32 2.95
CA GLY A 39 2.93 -14.10 2.86
C GLY A 39 3.02 -14.85 1.54
N TYR A 40 4.18 -14.76 0.89
CA TYR A 40 4.52 -15.49 -0.32
C TYR A 40 5.64 -16.50 -0.04
N VAL A 41 5.38 -17.75 -0.40
CA VAL A 41 6.36 -18.84 -0.37
C VAL A 41 6.95 -19.04 -1.75
N GLU A 42 8.25 -19.29 -1.81
CA GLU A 42 8.93 -19.65 -3.05
C GLU A 42 8.68 -21.13 -3.36
N THR A 43 8.21 -21.39 -4.57
CA THR A 43 8.03 -22.76 -5.08
C THR A 43 8.82 -22.90 -6.38
N PRO A 44 9.11 -24.13 -6.86
CA PRO A 44 9.78 -24.32 -8.14
C PRO A 44 9.09 -23.68 -9.35
N ARG A 45 7.81 -23.29 -9.22
CA ARG A 45 7.01 -22.62 -10.25
C ARG A 45 6.89 -21.10 -10.03
N GLY A 46 7.65 -20.54 -9.09
CA GLY A 46 7.59 -19.14 -8.68
C GLY A 46 6.92 -18.92 -7.32
N LEU A 47 6.63 -17.66 -7.02
CA LEU A 47 6.04 -17.25 -5.74
C LEU A 47 4.56 -17.64 -5.69
N ARG A 48 4.15 -18.25 -4.57
CA ARG A 48 2.75 -18.60 -4.30
C ARG A 48 2.29 -17.94 -3.01
N THR A 49 1.06 -17.41 -3.00
CA THR A 49 0.43 -16.92 -1.77
C THR A 49 0.22 -18.08 -0.80
N LEU A 50 0.76 -17.94 0.42
CA LEU A 50 0.61 -18.94 1.48
C LEU A 50 -0.55 -18.61 2.40
N THR A 51 -0.57 -17.40 2.94
CA THR A 51 -1.58 -16.96 3.91
C THR A 51 -1.73 -15.45 3.85
N THR A 52 -2.96 -14.98 4.06
CA THR A 52 -3.31 -13.57 4.14
C THR A 52 -3.98 -13.30 5.47
N VAL A 53 -3.46 -12.34 6.20
CA VAL A 53 -3.99 -11.89 7.49
C VAL A 53 -4.51 -10.47 7.32
N PHE A 54 -5.73 -10.20 7.77
CA PHE A 54 -6.31 -8.85 7.75
C PHE A 54 -6.35 -8.27 9.16
N ALA A 55 -6.35 -6.95 9.26
CA ALA A 55 -6.58 -6.21 10.49
C ALA A 55 -8.02 -6.41 11.00
N GLU A 56 -8.28 -6.04 12.26
CA GLU A 56 -9.58 -6.20 12.90
C GLU A 56 -10.60 -5.21 12.35
N HIS A 57 -10.22 -3.93 12.31
CA HIS A 57 -11.08 -2.84 11.89
C HIS A 57 -10.78 -2.42 10.45
N LEU A 58 -11.59 -2.95 9.54
CA LEU A 58 -11.52 -2.60 8.12
C LEU A 58 -12.49 -1.49 7.75
N SER A 59 -11.97 -0.45 7.09
CA SER A 59 -12.76 0.69 6.63
C SER A 59 -13.84 0.29 5.63
N ASP A 60 -14.95 1.03 5.61
CA ASP A 60 -16.02 0.82 4.63
C ASP A 60 -15.55 1.07 3.18
N GLU A 61 -14.56 1.93 2.98
CA GLU A 61 -13.97 2.20 1.66
C GLU A 61 -13.22 1.00 1.11
N PHE A 62 -12.50 0.29 1.98
CA PHE A 62 -11.89 -0.98 1.66
C PHE A 62 -12.95 -2.06 1.39
N LYS A 63 -13.95 -2.20 2.26
CA LYS A 63 -15.04 -3.18 2.08
C LYS A 63 -15.82 -2.96 0.77
N ARG A 64 -15.96 -1.71 0.32
CA ARG A 64 -16.54 -1.38 -1.00
C ARG A 64 -15.78 -2.03 -2.15
N ARG A 65 -14.49 -2.37 -2.01
CA ARG A 65 -13.72 -3.10 -3.02
C ARG A 65 -14.32 -4.47 -3.35
N CYS A 66 -14.87 -5.14 -2.34
CA CYS A 66 -15.50 -6.47 -2.43
C CYS A 66 -16.90 -6.48 -3.06
N TYR A 67 -17.50 -5.31 -3.33
CA TYR A 67 -18.86 -5.22 -3.88
C TYR A 67 -18.87 -4.46 -5.20
N LYS A 68 -19.62 -4.97 -6.19
CA LYS A 68 -19.97 -4.18 -7.38
C LYS A 68 -21.03 -3.13 -7.04
N ASN A 69 -22.09 -3.51 -6.32
CA ASN A 69 -23.13 -2.61 -5.86
C ASN A 69 -23.20 -2.56 -4.33
N TRP A 70 -22.54 -1.55 -3.74
CA TRP A 70 -22.48 -1.38 -2.28
C TRP A 70 -23.85 -1.13 -1.65
N TYR A 71 -24.68 -0.29 -2.28
CA TYR A 71 -25.94 0.17 -1.71
C TYR A 71 -27.04 -0.89 -1.73
N ARG A 72 -27.00 -1.84 -2.67
CA ARG A 72 -27.92 -3.00 -2.71
C ARG A 72 -27.39 -4.23 -1.96
N SER A 73 -26.18 -4.16 -1.38
CA SER A 73 -25.58 -5.28 -0.66
C SER A 73 -25.95 -5.27 0.83
N LYS A 74 -25.89 -6.44 1.46
CA LYS A 74 -25.99 -6.58 2.94
C LYS A 74 -24.71 -6.14 3.68
N ARG A 75 -23.65 -5.72 2.97
CA ARG A 75 -22.36 -5.22 3.50
C ARG A 75 -21.72 -6.13 4.57
N LYS A 76 -21.77 -7.45 4.36
CA LYS A 76 -21.24 -8.47 5.29
C LYS A 76 -19.76 -8.85 5.06
N ALA A 77 -19.02 -8.11 4.25
CA ALA A 77 -17.60 -8.41 3.99
C ALA A 77 -16.80 -8.26 5.29
N TYR A 78 -15.99 -9.27 5.59
CA TYR A 78 -15.12 -9.34 6.78
C TYR A 78 -15.82 -9.32 8.14
N THR A 79 -17.14 -9.38 8.22
CA THR A 79 -17.86 -9.36 9.51
C THR A 79 -17.58 -10.59 10.38
N LYS A 80 -17.44 -11.76 9.75
CA LYS A 80 -17.00 -12.98 10.45
C LYS A 80 -15.50 -12.96 10.77
N TYR A 81 -14.71 -12.29 9.92
CA TYR A 81 -13.26 -12.23 10.10
C TYR A 81 -12.88 -11.36 11.30
N ALA A 82 -13.54 -10.20 11.45
CA ALA A 82 -13.33 -9.32 12.62
C ALA A 82 -13.56 -10.06 13.95
N LYS A 83 -14.54 -10.97 14.01
CA LYS A 83 -14.81 -11.78 15.21
C LYS A 83 -13.64 -12.68 15.62
N LYS A 84 -12.81 -13.13 14.67
CA LYS A 84 -11.66 -13.98 14.96
C LYS A 84 -10.59 -13.30 15.82
N TRP A 85 -10.55 -11.98 15.82
CA TRP A 85 -9.64 -11.22 16.68
C TRP A 85 -10.08 -11.25 18.15
N SER A 86 -11.39 -11.32 18.40
CA SER A 86 -11.94 -11.43 19.76
C SER A 86 -12.10 -12.89 20.24
N GLU A 87 -12.37 -13.82 19.33
CA GLU A 87 -12.51 -15.26 19.62
C GLU A 87 -11.15 -15.87 19.99
N ASP A 88 -11.13 -16.68 21.06
CA ASP A 88 -9.93 -17.37 21.59
C ASP A 88 -8.69 -16.50 21.82
N GLY A 89 -8.89 -15.19 22.02
CA GLY A 89 -7.81 -14.21 22.19
C GLY A 89 -6.98 -13.96 20.94
N GLY A 90 -7.52 -14.21 19.74
CA GLY A 90 -6.82 -13.95 18.48
C GLY A 90 -5.77 -15.01 18.11
N LYS A 91 -5.76 -16.17 18.76
CA LYS A 91 -4.77 -17.25 18.53
C LYS A 91 -4.70 -17.72 17.07
N ASP A 92 -5.83 -17.79 16.36
CA ASP A 92 -5.87 -18.14 14.92
C ASP A 92 -5.08 -17.12 14.10
N ILE A 93 -5.20 -15.83 14.43
CA ILE A 93 -4.49 -14.75 13.74
C ILE A 93 -2.99 -14.83 14.02
N GLU A 94 -2.61 -15.03 15.28
CA GLU A 94 -1.20 -15.18 15.64
C GLU A 94 -0.57 -16.40 14.98
N ALA A 95 -1.26 -17.54 14.96
CA ALA A 95 -0.80 -18.74 14.26
C ALA A 95 -0.63 -18.50 12.75
N GLN A 96 -1.50 -17.71 12.12
CA GLN A 96 -1.37 -17.33 10.71
C GLN A 96 -0.17 -16.41 10.47
N LEU A 97 0.09 -15.45 11.36
CA LEU A 97 1.27 -14.59 11.29
C LEU A 97 2.57 -15.38 11.49
N ASP A 98 2.58 -16.31 12.45
CA ASP A 98 3.69 -17.24 12.69
C ASP A 98 3.95 -18.13 11.47
N ARG A 99 2.89 -18.59 10.81
CA ARG A 99 2.99 -19.36 9.57
C ARG A 99 3.65 -18.54 8.46
N ILE A 100 3.31 -17.27 8.33
CA ILE A 100 3.97 -16.38 7.36
C ILE A 100 5.44 -16.21 7.71
N ALA A 101 5.75 -15.91 8.98
CA ALA A 101 7.12 -15.71 9.43
C ALA A 101 8.01 -16.95 9.23
N LYS A 102 7.44 -18.16 9.38
CA LYS A 102 8.19 -19.41 9.27
C LYS A 102 8.46 -19.87 7.82
N PHE A 103 7.49 -19.69 6.93
CA PHE A 103 7.52 -20.34 5.61
C PHE A 103 7.65 -19.36 4.43
N CYS A 104 7.37 -18.08 4.62
CA CYS A 104 7.37 -17.11 3.52
C CYS A 104 8.72 -16.40 3.40
N THR A 105 9.21 -16.26 2.17
CA THR A 105 10.41 -15.48 1.85
C THR A 105 10.07 -14.02 1.58
N VAL A 106 8.89 -13.79 0.98
CA VAL A 106 8.40 -12.46 0.61
C VAL A 106 7.16 -12.14 1.44
N VAL A 107 7.15 -10.93 2.02
CA VAL A 107 6.04 -10.42 2.82
C VAL A 107 5.57 -9.11 2.20
N ARG A 108 4.26 -8.99 1.96
CA ARG A 108 3.65 -7.79 1.39
C ARG A 108 2.54 -7.28 2.29
N VAL A 109 2.50 -5.99 2.56
CA VAL A 109 1.36 -5.36 3.21
C VAL A 109 0.25 -5.10 2.19
N ILE A 110 -1.00 -5.31 2.61
CA ILE A 110 -2.17 -4.88 1.85
C ILE A 110 -2.50 -3.48 2.32
N ALA A 111 -2.35 -2.51 1.42
CA ALA A 111 -2.66 -1.12 1.71
C ALA A 111 -3.77 -0.63 0.79
N HIS A 112 -4.58 0.32 1.27
CA HIS A 112 -5.55 0.98 0.43
C HIS A 112 -5.47 2.51 0.52
N THR A 113 -5.81 3.17 -0.58
CA THR A 113 -5.90 4.64 -0.64
C THR A 113 -7.17 5.13 0.04
N GLN A 114 -7.16 6.39 0.48
CA GLN A 114 -8.31 7.06 1.10
C GLN A 114 -8.96 8.04 0.11
N VAL A 115 -9.70 7.49 -0.87
CA VAL A 115 -10.27 8.29 -1.97
C VAL A 115 -11.32 9.31 -1.52
N LYS A 116 -11.95 9.13 -0.34
CA LYS A 116 -12.89 10.12 0.19
C LYS A 116 -12.24 11.39 0.71
N LYS A 117 -10.93 11.37 1.02
CA LYS A 117 -10.18 12.60 1.36
C LYS A 117 -10.02 13.50 0.13
N LEU A 118 -10.16 12.92 -1.07
CA LEU A 118 -10.15 13.62 -2.35
C LEU A 118 -11.58 14.05 -2.72
N ASN A 119 -11.72 15.17 -3.42
CA ASN A 119 -13.02 15.64 -3.92
C ASN A 119 -13.41 14.95 -5.25
N LEU A 120 -13.38 13.62 -5.27
CA LEU A 120 -13.74 12.80 -6.42
C LEU A 120 -15.08 12.09 -6.19
N ARG A 121 -15.81 11.80 -7.27
CA ARG A 121 -17.06 11.00 -7.19
C ARG A 121 -16.82 9.58 -6.67
N LEU A 122 -15.60 9.06 -6.83
CA LEU A 122 -15.21 7.70 -6.46
C LEU A 122 -15.15 7.52 -4.93
N LYS A 123 -15.89 6.54 -4.42
CA LYS A 123 -15.92 6.18 -2.98
C LYS A 123 -15.25 4.83 -2.67
N LYS A 124 -14.69 4.17 -3.68
CA LYS A 124 -14.14 2.82 -3.61
C LYS A 124 -12.62 2.91 -3.53
N ALA A 125 -12.04 2.57 -2.38
CA ALA A 125 -10.59 2.66 -2.18
C ALA A 125 -9.83 1.77 -3.15
N HIS A 126 -8.71 2.26 -3.70
CA HIS A 126 -7.78 1.43 -4.48
C HIS A 126 -6.95 0.59 -3.51
N THR A 127 -6.83 -0.69 -3.78
CA THR A 127 -6.11 -1.65 -2.93
C THR A 127 -4.95 -2.18 -3.74
N MET A 128 -3.77 -2.24 -3.11
CA MET A 128 -2.57 -2.80 -3.69
C MET A 128 -1.75 -3.50 -2.62
N GLU A 129 -0.90 -4.41 -3.06
CA GLU A 129 0.08 -5.05 -2.20
C GLU A 129 1.43 -4.34 -2.36
N ILE A 130 2.02 -3.91 -1.25
CA ILE A 130 3.32 -3.25 -1.23
C ILE A 130 4.28 -4.17 -0.50
N GLN A 131 5.40 -4.51 -1.14
CA GLN A 131 6.38 -5.42 -0.56
C GLN A 131 7.15 -4.74 0.58
N VAL A 132 7.29 -5.43 1.71
CA VAL A 132 8.14 -4.97 2.81
C VAL A 132 9.56 -5.47 2.55
N ASN A 133 10.44 -4.52 2.26
CA ASN A 133 11.87 -4.76 2.07
C ASN A 133 12.65 -4.41 3.35
N GLY A 134 13.83 -5.01 3.52
CA GLY A 134 14.64 -4.88 4.73
C GLY A 134 14.25 -5.85 5.85
N GLY A 135 14.88 -5.69 7.03
CA GLY A 135 14.74 -6.60 8.18
C GLY A 135 15.71 -7.78 8.13
N ALA A 136 16.05 -8.33 9.30
CA ALA A 136 16.98 -9.46 9.42
C ALA A 136 16.39 -10.76 8.87
N ASP A 137 15.10 -10.98 9.05
CA ASP A 137 14.39 -12.19 8.67
C ASP A 137 12.91 -11.92 8.33
N ALA A 138 12.20 -12.97 7.91
CA ALA A 138 10.77 -12.87 7.59
C ALA A 138 9.93 -12.49 8.81
N ARG A 139 10.35 -12.87 10.03
CA ARG A 139 9.67 -12.48 11.26
C ARG A 139 9.69 -10.97 11.47
N ALA A 140 10.86 -10.34 11.36
CA ALA A 140 10.97 -8.89 11.49
C ALA A 140 10.07 -8.14 10.50
N LYS A 141 9.94 -8.64 9.27
CA LYS A 141 9.02 -8.07 8.26
C LYS A 141 7.55 -8.21 8.65
N VAL A 142 7.16 -9.37 9.19
CA VAL A 142 5.80 -9.63 9.67
C VAL A 142 5.46 -8.76 10.87
N ASP A 143 6.38 -8.60 11.82
CA ASP A 143 6.18 -7.78 13.01
C ASP A 143 6.06 -6.30 12.64
N PHE A 144 6.90 -5.82 11.71
CA PHE A 144 6.78 -4.49 11.13
C PHE A 144 5.41 -4.30 10.45
N ALA A 145 4.99 -5.24 9.58
CA ALA A 145 3.69 -5.19 8.93
C ALA A 145 2.52 -5.16 9.94
N LYS A 146 2.56 -6.00 10.98
CA LYS A 146 1.57 -6.02 12.07
C LYS A 146 1.52 -4.69 12.81
N SER A 147 2.68 -4.07 13.05
CA SER A 147 2.76 -2.76 13.73
C SER A 147 2.08 -1.62 12.96
N LEU A 148 1.90 -1.77 11.65
CA LEU A 148 1.27 -0.80 10.76
C LEU A 148 -0.23 -1.03 10.58
N PHE A 149 -0.80 -2.13 11.10
CA PHE A 149 -2.23 -2.40 10.93
C PHE A 149 -3.09 -1.24 11.43
N GLU A 150 -4.04 -0.84 10.60
CA GLU A 150 -5.02 0.24 10.86
C GLU A 150 -4.41 1.64 10.95
N LYS A 151 -3.09 1.76 10.76
CA LYS A 151 -2.39 3.04 10.76
C LYS A 151 -2.31 3.63 9.36
N GLU A 152 -2.22 4.95 9.34
CA GLU A 152 -1.94 5.71 8.12
C GLU A 152 -0.43 5.74 7.86
N VAL A 153 -0.05 5.50 6.59
CA VAL A 153 1.31 5.63 6.07
C VAL A 153 1.29 6.77 5.05
N THR A 154 2.13 7.76 5.28
CA THR A 154 2.24 8.97 4.46
C THR A 154 3.34 8.81 3.41
N VAL A 155 3.27 9.57 2.32
CA VAL A 155 4.20 9.42 1.18
C VAL A 155 5.65 9.75 1.54
N ASP A 156 5.84 10.72 2.43
CA ASP A 156 7.12 11.19 2.97
C ASP A 156 7.80 10.15 3.89
N SER A 157 7.03 9.19 4.42
CA SER A 157 7.60 8.05 5.15
C SER A 157 8.16 6.97 4.24
N VAL A 158 7.87 7.03 2.94
CA VAL A 158 8.28 6.02 1.93
C VAL A 158 9.31 6.57 0.96
N PHE A 159 9.09 7.78 0.43
CA PHE A 159 9.97 8.40 -0.56
C PHE A 159 10.68 9.62 0.00
N ALA A 160 11.96 9.74 -0.32
CA ALA A 160 12.74 10.91 0.03
C ALA A 160 12.58 12.04 -1.01
N LYS A 161 12.85 13.27 -0.60
CA LYS A 161 12.99 14.39 -1.53
C LYS A 161 14.20 14.15 -2.45
N ASP A 162 14.05 14.51 -3.73
CA ASP A 162 15.10 14.41 -4.76
C ASP A 162 15.53 12.96 -5.10
N GLU A 163 14.75 11.97 -4.68
CA GLU A 163 14.89 10.57 -5.08
C GLU A 163 14.28 10.31 -6.47
N ASN A 164 14.91 9.44 -7.26
CA ASN A 164 14.32 8.96 -8.52
C ASN A 164 13.28 7.89 -8.23
N ILE A 165 12.07 8.07 -8.75
CA ILE A 165 10.95 7.16 -8.57
C ILE A 165 10.41 6.65 -9.92
N ASP A 166 9.87 5.43 -9.90
CA ASP A 166 9.15 4.86 -11.03
C ASP A 166 7.66 5.18 -10.96
N VAL A 167 7.06 5.56 -12.10
CA VAL A 167 5.62 5.84 -12.21
C VAL A 167 4.95 4.79 -13.08
N ILE A 168 4.05 4.02 -12.47
CA ILE A 168 3.29 2.95 -13.15
C ILE A 168 1.84 3.38 -13.25
N GLY A 169 1.29 3.39 -14.45
CA GLY A 169 -0.08 3.80 -14.72
C GLY A 169 -0.60 3.29 -16.06
N VAL A 170 -1.88 3.55 -16.33
CA VAL A 170 -2.49 3.32 -17.64
C VAL A 170 -2.44 4.63 -18.42
N THR A 171 -1.97 4.58 -19.65
CA THR A 171 -1.89 5.76 -20.52
C THR A 171 -3.28 6.29 -20.86
N GLY A 172 -3.37 7.58 -21.17
CA GLY A 172 -4.58 8.13 -21.79
C GLY A 172 -4.84 7.43 -23.11
N ALA A 173 -6.10 7.15 -23.42
CA ALA A 173 -6.48 6.82 -24.77
C ALA A 173 -6.52 8.14 -25.54
N ASP A 174 -5.58 8.33 -26.47
CA ASP A 174 -5.65 9.44 -27.42
C ASP A 174 -6.93 9.28 -28.24
N ALA A 175 -7.79 10.30 -28.20
CA ALA A 175 -8.92 10.46 -29.11
C ALA A 175 -8.51 11.38 -30.26
#